data_AF-A0A9E5FKF8-F1
#
_entry.id   AF-A0A9E5FKF8-F1
#
_cell.length_a   1.000
_cell.length_b   1.000
_cell.length_c   1.000
_cell.angle_alpha   90.00
_cell.angle_beta   90.00
_cell.angle_gamma   90.00
#
_symmetry.space_group_name_H-M   'P 1'
#
loop_
_entity.id
_entity.type
_entity.pdbx_description
1 polymer ?
#
loop_
_entity_poly.entity_id
_entity_poly.type
_entity_poly.pdbx_seq_one_letter_code
_entity_poly.pdbx_strand_id
1 'polypeptide(L)' 'TAGKAGTNRHKGIRPRVRGVAMNPVDHPHGGGNHQHIGHASTVSRFAPPGQKVGLVAARRTGLLRRGGRHGRR' A
#
# COMPACT_ATOMS: atom_id res chain seq x y z
N THR A 1 -16.42 -5.23 10.77
CA THR A 1 -16.19 -5.91 9.48
C THR A 1 -17.13 -5.36 8.44
N ALA A 2 -16.65 -5.06 7.24
CA ALA A 2 -17.48 -4.52 6.16
C ALA A 2 -18.37 -5.63 5.57
N GLY A 3 -19.40 -6.06 6.30
CA GLY A 3 -20.46 -6.99 5.87
C GLY A 3 -19.98 -8.23 5.08
N LYS A 4 -20.86 -8.73 4.20
CA LYS A 4 -20.52 -9.75 3.20
C LYS A 4 -19.88 -9.08 1.98
N ALA A 5 -19.13 -9.84 1.17
CA ALA A 5 -18.53 -9.34 -0.07
C ALA A 5 -19.56 -8.68 -1.03
N GLY A 6 -20.79 -9.21 -1.08
CA GLY A 6 -21.88 -8.62 -1.87
C GLY A 6 -22.26 -7.21 -1.44
N THR A 7 -22.23 -6.90 -0.14
CA THR A 7 -22.49 -5.56 0.38
C THR A 7 -21.44 -4.55 -0.11
N ASN A 8 -20.17 -4.94 -0.20
CA ASN A 8 -19.11 -4.08 -0.73
C ASN A 8 -19.22 -3.89 -2.25
N ARG A 9 -19.70 -4.91 -2.98
CA ARG A 9 -20.02 -4.80 -4.41
C ARG A 9 -21.08 -3.72 -4.68
N HIS A 10 -22.15 -3.66 -3.88
CA HIS A 10 -23.17 -2.61 -4.01
C HIS A 10 -22.62 -1.20 -3.69
N LYS A 11 -21.53 -1.10 -2.93
CA LYS A 11 -20.81 0.16 -2.66
C LYS A 11 -19.77 0.51 -3.73
N GLY A 12 -19.70 -0.24 -4.83
CA GLY A 12 -18.70 -0.04 -5.90
C GLY A 12 -17.29 -0.52 -5.55
N ILE A 13 -17.08 -1.11 -4.37
CA ILE A 13 -15.78 -1.62 -3.94
C ILE A 13 -15.60 -3.03 -4.51
N ARG A 14 -14.74 -3.14 -5.52
CA ARG A 14 -14.40 -4.40 -6.19
C ARG A 14 -13.18 -5.06 -5.51
N PRO A 15 -13.04 -6.40 -5.61
CA PRO A 15 -11.81 -7.05 -5.20
C PRO A 15 -10.62 -6.49 -5.98
N ARG A 16 -9.48 -6.35 -5.30
CA ARG A 16 -8.20 -5.96 -5.89
C ARG A 16 -7.16 -7.01 -5.56
N VAL A 17 -6.37 -7.41 -6.55
CA VAL A 17 -5.27 -8.35 -6.37
C VAL A 17 -4.08 -7.60 -5.75
N ARG A 18 -3.42 -8.23 -4.77
CA ARG A 18 -2.21 -7.67 -4.15
C ARG A 18 -1.06 -7.76 -5.15
N GLY A 19 -0.33 -6.66 -5.35
CA GLY A 19 0.78 -6.62 -6.30
C GLY A 19 1.95 -7.57 -5.99
N VAL A 20 2.12 -7.97 -4.73
CA VAL A 20 3.13 -8.98 -4.36
C VAL A 20 2.84 -10.34 -5.00
N ALA A 21 1.55 -10.67 -5.14
CA ALA A 21 1.10 -11.93 -5.73
C ALA A 21 1.12 -11.93 -7.27
N MET A 22 1.57 -10.84 -7.89
CA MET A 22 1.71 -10.71 -9.34
C MET A 22 3.13 -11.07 -9.79
N ASN A 23 3.33 -11.21 -11.09
CA ASN A 23 4.65 -11.45 -11.67
C ASN A 23 5.51 -10.17 -11.65
N PRO A 24 6.86 -10.27 -11.74
CA PRO A 24 7.75 -9.11 -11.82
C PRO A 24 7.42 -8.15 -12.97
N VAL A 25 6.91 -8.67 -14.09
CA VAL A 25 6.54 -7.88 -15.27
C VAL A 25 5.33 -6.99 -15.03
N ASP A 26 4.40 -7.44 -14.19
CA ASP A 26 3.12 -6.78 -13.98
C ASP A 26 3.17 -5.75 -12.85
N HIS A 27 4.03 -5.97 -11.86
CA HIS A 27 4.04 -5.16 -10.65
C HIS A 27 5.43 -5.07 -10.00
N PRO A 28 5.88 -3.87 -9.56
CA PRO A 28 7.21 -3.69 -8.95
C PRO A 28 7.49 -4.56 -7.71
N HIS A 29 6.45 -4.92 -6.95
CA HIS A 29 6.56 -5.82 -5.80
C HIS A 29 6.40 -7.31 -6.13
N GLY A 30 6.23 -7.66 -7.41
CA GLY A 30 5.91 -9.02 -7.85
C GLY A 30 7.14 -9.93 -7.98
N GLY A 31 6.88 -11.24 -7.90
CA GLY A 31 7.88 -12.30 -8.10
C GLY A 31 8.65 -12.76 -6.87
N GLY A 32 9.78 -13.45 -7.13
CA GLY A 32 10.57 -14.14 -6.10
C GLY A 32 10.03 -15.53 -5.73
N ASN A 33 10.84 -16.30 -5.01
CA ASN A 33 10.48 -17.66 -4.57
C ASN A 33 9.47 -17.67 -3.42
N HIS A 34 9.41 -16.58 -2.66
CA HIS A 34 8.45 -16.35 -1.58
C HIS A 34 7.79 -14.99 -1.77
N GLN A 35 6.58 -14.84 -1.25
CA GLN A 35 5.81 -13.61 -1.35
C GLN A 35 6.36 -12.52 -0.40
N HIS A 36 7.15 -11.59 -0.93
CA HIS A 36 7.73 -10.47 -0.20
C HIS A 36 8.03 -9.30 -1.15
N ILE A 37 8.19 -8.08 -0.62
CA ILE A 37 8.45 -6.88 -1.45
C ILE A 37 9.94 -6.80 -1.86
N GLY A 38 10.85 -7.33 -1.05
CA GLY A 38 12.30 -7.31 -1.32
C GLY A 38 12.99 -5.96 -1.09
N HIS A 39 12.27 -4.84 -1.21
CA HIS A 39 12.77 -3.49 -0.98
C HIS A 39 11.83 -2.64 -0.12
N ALA A 40 12.23 -1.40 0.20
CA ALA A 40 11.38 -0.47 0.92
C ALA A 40 10.12 -0.14 0.12
N SER A 41 8.95 -0.14 0.78
CA SER A 41 7.67 0.23 0.17
C SER A 41 7.43 1.74 0.11
N THR A 42 8.35 2.54 0.66
CA THR A 42 8.33 4.01 0.58
C THR A 42 9.04 4.46 -0.68
N VAL A 43 8.35 5.29 -1.49
CA VAL A 43 8.87 5.72 -2.80
C VAL A 43 8.97 7.25 -2.85
N SER A 44 10.01 7.76 -3.52
CA SER A 44 10.17 9.21 -3.76
C SER A 44 9.00 9.79 -4.55
N ARG A 45 8.66 11.06 -4.26
CA ARG A 45 7.67 11.82 -5.06
C ARG A 45 8.07 11.91 -6.54
N PHE A 46 9.38 11.96 -6.80
CA PHE A 46 9.97 12.17 -8.11
C PHE A 46 10.33 10.88 -8.84
N ALA A 47 9.96 9.71 -8.30
CA ALA A 47 10.12 8.46 -9.02
C ALA A 47 9.35 8.50 -10.37
N PRO A 48 9.84 7.85 -11.42
CA PRO A 48 9.16 7.83 -12.71
C PRO A 48 7.79 7.12 -12.61
N PRO A 49 6.86 7.38 -13.56
CA PRO A 49 5.64 6.59 -13.70
C PRO A 49 5.95 5.08 -13.76
N GLY A 50 5.14 4.26 -13.10
CA GLY A 50 5.38 2.82 -12.96
C GLY A 50 6.12 2.42 -11.67
N GLN A 51 6.99 3.29 -11.14
CA GLN A 51 7.68 3.03 -9.86
C GLN A 51 6.94 3.57 -8.63
N LYS A 52 5.94 4.45 -8.81
CA LYS A 52 5.15 5.07 -7.74
C LYS A 52 4.14 4.09 -7.12
N VAL A 53 4.63 3.03 -6.51
CA VAL A 53 3.83 1.94 -5.94
C VAL A 53 4.15 1.82 -4.45
N GLY A 54 3.12 1.68 -3.60
CA GLY A 54 3.26 1.68 -2.15
C GLY A 54 3.07 3.07 -1.52
N LEU A 55 3.90 3.41 -0.53
CA LEU A 55 3.81 4.64 0.25
C LEU A 55 4.59 5.78 -0.42
N VAL A 56 3.93 6.52 -1.31
CA VAL A 56 4.55 7.60 -2.07
C VAL A 56 4.78 8.84 -1.19
N ALA A 57 6.02 9.34 -1.18
CA ALA A 57 6.47 10.53 -0.45
C ALA A 57 6.16 10.49 1.06
N ALA A 58 6.09 9.30 1.65
CA ALA A 58 5.79 9.14 3.07
C ALA A 58 6.93 9.71 3.93
N ARG A 59 6.61 10.70 4.77
CA ARG A 59 7.55 11.30 5.74
C ARG A 59 7.70 10.47 7.01
N ARG A 60 6.69 9.65 7.33
CA ARG A 60 6.65 8.72 8.46
C ARG A 60 5.83 7.50 8.08
N THR A 61 6.18 6.34 8.62
CA THR A 61 5.47 5.07 8.43
C THR A 61 5.17 4.42 9.78
N GLY A 62 4.37 3.36 9.80
CA GLY A 62 3.96 2.67 11.03
C GLY A 62 2.70 3.26 11.70
N LEU A 63 2.31 2.63 12.82
CA LEU A 63 1.10 3.00 13.55
C LEU A 63 1.27 4.36 14.26
N LEU A 64 0.31 5.26 14.06
CA LEU A 64 0.29 6.55 14.76
C LEU A 64 -0.16 6.37 16.22
N ARG A 65 0.78 6.43 17.16
CA ARG A 65 0.47 6.44 18.60
C ARG A 65 -0.01 7.83 19.01
N ARG A 66 -1.28 8.16 18.80
CA ARG A 66 -1.85 9.44 19.28
C ARG A 66 -2.11 9.36 20.79
N GLY A 67 -1.09 9.69 21.57
CA GLY A 67 -1.13 9.81 23.04
C GLY A 67 -0.19 10.87 23.62
N GLY A 68 0.28 11.83 22.81
CA GLY A 68 1.06 12.98 23.28
C GLY A 68 0.41 14.27 22.82
N ARG A 69 -0.26 14.97 23.74
CA ARG A 69 -0.68 16.37 23.56
C ARG A 69 0.59 17.22 23.48
N HIS A 70 1.00 17.70 22.30
CA HIS A 70 1.91 18.84 22.21
C HIS A 70 1.62 19.62 20.92
N GLY A 71 1.32 20.92 21.06
CA GLY A 71 1.19 21.85 19.94
C GLY A 71 -0.12 22.63 19.82
N ARG A 72 -0.79 22.97 20.93
CA ARG A 72 -1.49 24.26 21.04
C ARG A 72 -0.69 25.09 22.03
N ARG A 73 0.24 25.88 21.50
CA ARG A 73 0.70 27.15 22.06
C ARG A 73 0.66 28.12 20.90
#